data_AF-A0A914BEW0-F1
#
_entry.id   AF-A0A914BEW0-F1
#
_cell.length_a   1.000
_cell.length_b   1.000
_cell.length_c   1.000
_cell.angle_alpha   90.00
_cell.angle_beta   90.00
_cell.angle_gamma   90.00
#
_symmetry.space_group_name_H-M   'P 1'
#
loop_
_entity.id
_entity.type
_entity.pdbx_description
1 polymer ?
#
loop_
_entity_poly.entity_id
_entity_poly.type
_entity_poly.pdbx_seq_one_letter_code
_entity_poly.pdbx_strand_id
1 'polypeptide(L)'
;MKPSTKMTTDVDRNSQMASEQANSDISTHEGNSKWLDAHFDPVASLYTFSSCMAFSDINGDGENKLVIADLGTGSANMKLKVYKGTSLMSENAIIELPTGVSTFFMDTNEPRVPAIAVASGPYLYVYKNLRPYFKFTLPPLDVNPVEQDLWNQAKEDKIDVTVLREMLDSIRREGNEGALTVRSLRYLMLPDKEQMESFANLHKQTTIKRQTVITCMDTLKKSSADEDAISCIVAGTESKEVYILDPEAFTILAKMSLPSVPVFMSVSGLYDVEFRIIISCRDGNIYALKRGMKIAKHCVELNSQPVGLERVGKNIVVGCMDQTLQCYTMKGKKLWTVYLPSSITTMSIMDHRQKGFKAVMVALDNCEVHFYREKYLINTIKCGDVITGLQYGRFGREDCTLVLTTRHGGLLIKILKRSAMFEDKDTVRGPPPAQTQKLNVPKKTKVFVDQTMRERENGIAMHRMFQHDLYRLRLNTARSFVKSLDNRLTPISSNPAEPLKLSAQIQGIGPTFKLTVNLQNTSINNPSMQLLITFLYDEKLYSLQKTMIEVPMLVPGLNYSFETLVECLSDKGISDVIKVFVLREGQSIPIITAVISMPVSETMVVV
;
A
#
# COMPACT_ATOMS: atom_id res chain seq x y z
N MET A 1 -49.79 -41.98 -30.51
CA MET A 1 -48.46 -42.16 -29.88
C MET A 1 -47.77 -40.81 -29.80
N LYS A 2 -47.44 -40.33 -28.59
CA LYS A 2 -46.57 -39.16 -28.33
C LYS A 2 -45.09 -39.57 -28.45
N PRO A 3 -44.18 -38.63 -28.75
CA PRO A 3 -43.31 -38.00 -27.72
C PRO A 3 -43.24 -36.45 -27.92
N SER A 4 -43.20 -35.54 -26.94
CA SER A 4 -42.48 -35.31 -25.66
C SER A 4 -41.11 -34.64 -25.79
N THR A 5 -41.11 -33.30 -25.91
CA THR A 5 -39.94 -32.42 -25.79
C THR A 5 -40.17 -31.48 -24.60
N LYS A 6 -39.41 -31.66 -23.52
CA LYS A 6 -39.33 -30.77 -22.35
C LYS A 6 -37.89 -30.82 -21.85
N MET A 7 -37.07 -29.85 -22.23
CA MET A 7 -35.76 -29.56 -21.61
C MET A 7 -35.22 -28.25 -22.20
N THR A 8 -35.83 -27.11 -21.87
CA THR A 8 -35.23 -25.78 -22.13
C THR A 8 -35.77 -24.64 -21.26
N THR A 9 -36.73 -24.86 -20.35
CA THR A 9 -37.41 -23.75 -19.64
C THR A 9 -36.97 -23.49 -18.20
N ASP A 10 -36.03 -24.26 -17.63
CA ASP A 10 -35.63 -24.14 -16.21
C ASP A 10 -34.32 -23.37 -15.96
N VAL A 11 -33.53 -23.08 -17.01
CA VAL A 11 -32.28 -22.32 -16.87
C VAL A 11 -32.54 -20.81 -16.86
N ASP A 12 -33.51 -20.33 -17.65
CA ASP A 12 -33.84 -18.90 -17.74
C ASP A 12 -34.67 -18.38 -16.55
N ARG A 13 -35.40 -19.25 -15.86
CA ARG A 13 -36.13 -18.88 -14.63
C ARG A 13 -35.23 -18.72 -13.41
N ASN A 14 -34.17 -19.52 -13.32
CA ASN A 14 -33.20 -19.42 -12.22
C ASN A 14 -32.27 -18.21 -12.38
N SER A 15 -31.95 -17.79 -13.61
CA SER A 15 -31.18 -16.57 -13.87
C SER A 15 -32.01 -15.30 -13.63
N GLN A 16 -33.30 -15.30 -13.99
CA GLN A 16 -34.21 -14.21 -13.66
C GLN A 16 -34.49 -14.09 -12.15
N MET A 17 -34.74 -15.21 -11.44
CA MET A 17 -34.90 -15.20 -9.98
C MET A 17 -33.62 -14.80 -9.24
N ALA A 18 -32.43 -15.16 -9.73
CA ALA A 18 -31.16 -14.71 -9.15
C ALA A 18 -30.91 -13.21 -9.39
N SER A 19 -31.35 -12.67 -10.54
CA SER A 19 -31.25 -11.24 -10.83
C SER A 19 -32.29 -10.39 -10.08
N GLU A 20 -33.49 -10.93 -9.84
CA GLU A 20 -34.52 -10.30 -9.00
C GLU A 20 -34.17 -10.40 -7.51
N GLN A 21 -33.53 -11.49 -7.05
CA GLN A 21 -32.99 -11.59 -5.69
C GLN A 21 -31.80 -10.65 -5.47
N ALA A 22 -30.89 -10.53 -6.44
CA ALA A 22 -29.78 -9.57 -6.39
C ALA A 22 -30.26 -8.11 -6.43
N ASN A 23 -31.31 -7.79 -7.19
CA ASN A 23 -31.93 -6.45 -7.17
C ASN A 23 -32.81 -6.22 -5.92
N SER A 24 -33.35 -7.27 -5.30
CA SER A 24 -34.06 -7.17 -4.01
C SER A 24 -33.10 -6.99 -2.82
N ASP A 25 -31.87 -7.52 -2.90
CA ASP A 25 -30.84 -7.33 -1.88
C ASP A 25 -30.17 -5.94 -1.98
N ILE A 26 -30.18 -5.32 -3.16
CA ILE A 26 -29.74 -3.93 -3.35
C ILE A 26 -30.83 -2.94 -2.87
N SER A 27 -32.11 -3.26 -3.06
CA SER A 27 -33.23 -2.37 -2.66
C SER A 27 -33.70 -2.52 -1.21
N THR A 28 -33.26 -3.55 -0.47
CA THR A 28 -33.61 -3.74 0.95
C THR A 28 -32.68 -3.02 1.94
N HIS A 29 -31.57 -2.43 1.48
CA HIS A 29 -30.66 -1.66 2.34
C HIS A 29 -30.87 -0.14 2.33
N GLU A 30 -31.68 0.42 1.43
CA GLU A 30 -31.93 1.87 1.38
C GLU A 30 -32.83 2.38 2.53
N GLY A 31 -33.59 1.49 3.17
CA GLY A 31 -34.54 1.84 4.23
C GLY A 31 -33.91 2.19 5.59
N ASN A 32 -32.64 1.91 5.83
CA ASN A 32 -32.01 2.02 7.16
C ASN A 32 -30.70 2.83 7.19
N SER A 33 -30.42 3.63 6.15
CA SER A 33 -29.24 4.50 6.14
C SER A 33 -29.47 5.69 7.08
N LYS A 34 -28.57 5.90 8.05
CA LYS A 34 -28.58 7.09 8.94
C LYS A 34 -28.20 8.39 8.19
N TRP A 35 -27.71 8.24 6.97
CA TRP A 35 -27.19 9.30 6.11
C TRP A 35 -28.10 9.52 4.91
N LEU A 36 -28.19 10.77 4.46
CA LEU A 36 -28.81 11.19 3.22
C LEU A 36 -27.71 11.49 2.22
N ASP A 37 -27.86 10.98 1.01
CA ASP A 37 -26.93 11.26 -0.08
C ASP A 37 -27.34 12.58 -0.73
N ALA A 38 -26.60 13.64 -0.41
CA ALA A 38 -26.93 14.99 -0.84
C ALA A 38 -26.36 15.31 -2.23
N HIS A 39 -25.13 14.85 -2.50
CA HIS A 39 -24.47 15.08 -3.77
C HIS A 39 -23.40 14.03 -4.03
N PHE A 40 -23.27 13.64 -5.30
CA PHE A 40 -22.17 12.83 -5.80
C PHE A 40 -21.72 13.37 -7.15
N ASP A 41 -20.49 13.84 -7.23
CA ASP A 41 -19.84 14.27 -8.46
C ASP A 41 -18.56 13.44 -8.69
N PRO A 42 -18.61 12.39 -9.54
CA PRO A 42 -17.45 11.58 -9.83
C PRO A 42 -16.39 12.28 -10.69
N VAL A 43 -16.70 13.42 -11.31
CA VAL A 43 -15.80 14.11 -12.26
C VAL A 43 -15.22 15.43 -11.71
N ALA A 44 -15.40 15.70 -10.42
CA ALA A 44 -14.91 16.89 -9.73
C ALA A 44 -13.37 17.09 -9.84
N SER A 45 -12.62 16.00 -10.10
CA SER A 45 -11.16 15.99 -10.25
C SER A 45 -10.45 16.64 -9.03
N LEU A 46 -10.79 16.15 -7.83
CA LEU A 46 -10.26 16.63 -6.55
C LEU A 46 -9.28 15.62 -5.93
N TYR A 47 -7.99 15.91 -5.99
CA TYR A 47 -6.96 15.06 -5.39
C TYR A 47 -6.49 15.70 -4.09
N THR A 48 -7.00 15.22 -2.96
CA THR A 48 -6.70 15.81 -1.65
C THR A 48 -6.68 14.78 -0.52
N PHE A 49 -6.17 15.22 0.64
CA PHE A 49 -6.17 14.52 1.91
C PHE A 49 -7.00 15.29 2.94
N SER A 50 -7.44 14.61 4.01
CA SER A 50 -8.22 15.23 5.09
C SER A 50 -7.53 16.45 5.72
N SER A 51 -6.19 16.47 5.80
CA SER A 51 -5.44 17.63 6.32
C SER A 51 -5.51 18.88 5.44
N CYS A 52 -5.91 18.73 4.18
CA CYS A 52 -6.03 19.80 3.18
C CYS A 52 -7.48 20.23 2.94
N MET A 53 -8.41 19.82 3.81
CA MET A 53 -9.82 20.16 3.76
C MET A 53 -10.24 20.95 5.00
N ALA A 54 -11.04 21.99 4.83
CA ALA A 54 -11.59 22.75 5.95
C ALA A 54 -12.98 23.32 5.64
N PHE A 55 -13.80 23.50 6.67
CA PHE A 55 -15.05 24.26 6.58
C PHE A 55 -14.85 25.66 7.17
N SER A 56 -15.41 26.67 6.51
CA SER A 56 -15.25 28.06 6.96
C SER A 56 -16.33 28.98 6.41
N ASP A 57 -16.84 29.88 7.24
CA ASP A 57 -17.66 31.00 6.79
C ASP A 57 -16.78 32.17 6.32
N ILE A 58 -16.24 32.05 5.11
CA ILE A 58 -15.26 33.00 4.56
C ILE A 58 -15.85 34.41 4.37
N ASN A 59 -17.19 34.53 4.25
CA ASN A 59 -17.86 35.79 3.93
C ASN A 59 -18.61 36.38 5.14
N GLY A 60 -18.73 35.66 6.25
CA GLY A 60 -19.53 36.07 7.41
C GLY A 60 -21.04 36.06 7.13
N ASP A 61 -21.49 35.26 6.15
CA ASP A 61 -22.90 35.18 5.75
C ASP A 61 -23.68 34.07 6.48
N GLY A 62 -23.04 33.38 7.43
CA GLY A 62 -23.56 32.23 8.14
C GLY A 62 -23.58 30.94 7.31
N GLU A 63 -23.02 30.97 6.11
CA GLU A 63 -22.96 29.85 5.17
C GLU A 63 -21.53 29.33 5.03
N ASN A 64 -21.26 28.19 5.68
CA ASN A 64 -19.94 27.57 5.66
C ASN A 64 -19.61 27.03 4.26
N LYS A 65 -18.46 27.43 3.74
CA LYS A 65 -17.91 27.00 2.47
C LYS A 65 -16.87 25.91 2.73
N LEU A 66 -16.70 25.04 1.74
CA LEU A 66 -15.72 23.95 1.78
C LEU A 66 -14.47 24.43 1.07
N VAL A 67 -13.36 24.47 1.78
CA VAL A 67 -12.05 24.84 1.27
C VAL A 67 -11.24 23.58 1.08
N ILE A 68 -10.73 23.37 -0.13
CA ILE A 68 -9.90 22.23 -0.49
C ILE A 68 -8.62 22.75 -1.14
N ALA A 69 -7.47 22.38 -0.58
CA ALA A 69 -6.22 22.47 -1.32
C ALA A 69 -6.04 21.18 -2.14
N ASP A 70 -6.23 21.33 -3.45
CA ASP A 70 -6.09 20.29 -4.45
C ASP A 70 -4.61 20.14 -4.84
N LEU A 71 -4.10 18.92 -4.75
CA LEU A 71 -2.73 18.57 -5.11
C LEU A 71 -2.55 18.46 -6.64
N GLY A 72 -3.64 18.41 -7.41
CA GLY A 72 -3.58 18.28 -8.86
C GLY A 72 -2.89 16.97 -9.28
N THR A 73 -1.93 17.05 -10.20
CA THR A 73 -1.14 15.88 -10.63
C THR A 73 0.06 15.60 -9.73
N GLY A 74 0.23 16.33 -8.62
CA GLY A 74 1.40 16.27 -7.76
C GLY A 74 2.61 17.08 -8.26
N SER A 75 2.67 17.38 -9.55
CA SER A 75 3.74 18.17 -10.18
C SER A 75 3.26 19.50 -10.78
N ALA A 76 1.98 19.60 -11.10
CA ALA A 76 1.37 20.79 -11.69
C ALA A 76 -0.11 20.91 -11.28
N ASN A 77 -0.68 22.08 -11.53
CA ASN A 77 -2.10 22.40 -11.31
C ASN A 77 -2.58 22.31 -9.84
N MET A 78 -1.71 22.60 -8.87
CA MET A 78 -2.13 22.77 -7.48
C MET A 78 -3.02 23.99 -7.33
N LYS A 79 -4.21 23.82 -6.74
CA LYS A 79 -5.22 24.87 -6.63
C LYS A 79 -5.91 24.85 -5.28
N LEU A 80 -6.19 26.03 -4.73
CA LEU A 80 -7.11 26.22 -3.63
C LEU A 80 -8.51 26.39 -4.21
N LYS A 81 -9.32 25.34 -4.11
CA LYS A 81 -10.70 25.30 -4.59
C LYS A 81 -11.64 25.58 -3.42
N VAL A 82 -12.63 26.45 -3.63
CA VAL A 82 -13.66 26.74 -2.63
C VAL A 82 -15.03 26.43 -3.20
N TYR A 83 -15.79 25.59 -2.50
CA TYR A 83 -17.14 25.17 -2.88
C TYR A 83 -18.19 25.86 -2.03
N LYS A 84 -19.24 26.33 -2.69
CA LYS A 84 -20.46 26.86 -2.09
C LYS A 84 -21.62 25.95 -2.47
N GLY A 85 -22.10 25.15 -1.51
CA GLY A 85 -23.06 24.08 -1.81
C GLY A 85 -22.45 23.03 -2.73
N THR A 86 -23.02 22.80 -3.91
CA THR A 86 -22.49 21.84 -4.89
C THR A 86 -21.67 22.48 -6.00
N SER A 87 -21.59 23.82 -6.04
CA SER A 87 -20.86 24.53 -7.09
C SER A 87 -19.49 25.03 -6.61
N LEU A 88 -18.54 25.03 -7.53
CA LEU A 88 -17.23 25.64 -7.34
C LEU A 88 -17.36 27.17 -7.42
N MET A 89 -16.99 27.86 -6.34
CA MET A 89 -17.10 29.31 -6.19
C MET A 89 -15.83 30.03 -6.64
N SER A 90 -14.66 29.53 -6.28
CA SER A 90 -13.37 30.15 -6.63
C SER A 90 -12.24 29.15 -6.73
N GLU A 91 -11.26 29.45 -7.58
CA GLU A 91 -10.00 28.74 -7.67
C GLU A 91 -8.83 29.72 -7.60
N ASN A 92 -7.88 29.46 -6.71
CA ASN A 92 -6.61 30.19 -6.65
C ASN A 92 -5.45 29.23 -6.88
N ALA A 93 -4.47 29.60 -7.71
CA ALA A 93 -3.28 28.79 -7.90
C ALA A 93 -2.43 28.74 -6.62
N ILE A 94 -1.95 27.55 -6.27
CA ILE A 94 -0.95 27.32 -5.21
C ILE A 94 0.38 27.02 -5.89
N ILE A 95 1.49 27.52 -5.33
CA ILE A 95 2.81 27.45 -5.96
C ILE A 95 3.45 26.06 -5.77
N GLU A 96 3.42 25.53 -4.56
CA GLU A 96 4.01 24.24 -4.19
C GLU A 96 2.96 23.31 -3.59
N LEU A 97 3.32 22.04 -3.35
CA LEU A 97 2.40 21.06 -2.79
C LEU A 97 1.87 21.49 -1.42
N PRO A 98 0.53 21.62 -1.27
CA PRO A 98 -0.06 21.97 0.01
C PRO A 98 0.02 20.77 0.97
N THR A 99 0.44 21.03 2.20
CA THR A 99 0.58 20.02 3.25
C THR A 99 -0.57 20.04 4.24
N GLY A 100 -1.18 21.20 4.43
CA GLY A 100 -2.38 21.34 5.26
C GLY A 100 -3.09 22.66 5.04
N VAL A 101 -4.39 22.67 5.32
CA VAL A 101 -5.27 23.84 5.28
C VAL A 101 -5.96 23.96 6.62
N SER A 102 -6.02 25.17 7.16
CA SER A 102 -6.79 25.45 8.37
C SER A 102 -7.41 26.83 8.29
N THR A 103 -8.50 27.01 9.02
CA THR A 103 -9.23 28.27 9.09
C THR A 103 -9.13 28.83 10.50
N PHE A 104 -8.88 30.12 10.62
CA PHE A 104 -8.59 30.75 11.90
C PHE A 104 -9.04 32.20 11.90
N PHE A 105 -9.43 32.70 13.07
CA PHE A 105 -9.75 34.11 13.27
C PHE A 105 -8.48 34.87 13.66
N MET A 106 -8.18 35.93 12.91
CA MET A 106 -6.98 36.75 13.12
C MET A 106 -7.21 37.79 14.21
N ASP A 107 -8.34 38.50 14.12
CA ASP A 107 -8.67 39.64 14.95
C ASP A 107 -10.12 39.51 15.48
N THR A 108 -10.53 40.47 16.32
CA THR A 108 -11.92 40.59 16.79
C THR A 108 -12.73 41.64 16.02
N ASN A 109 -12.26 42.09 14.85
CA ASN A 109 -12.92 43.15 14.09
C ASN A 109 -14.28 42.69 13.56
N GLU A 110 -15.27 43.58 13.56
CA GLU A 110 -16.60 43.28 13.00
C GLU A 110 -16.71 43.75 11.53
N PRO A 111 -17.24 42.93 10.60
CA PRO A 111 -17.68 41.55 10.79
C PRO A 111 -16.50 40.58 10.97
N ARG A 112 -16.65 39.66 11.93
CA ARG A 112 -15.62 38.65 12.23
C ARG A 112 -15.61 37.59 11.14
N VAL A 113 -14.63 37.68 10.25
CA VAL A 113 -14.43 36.72 9.16
C VAL A 113 -13.13 35.94 9.36
N PRO A 114 -13.17 34.59 9.30
CA PRO A 114 -11.98 33.76 9.38
C PRO A 114 -11.10 33.92 8.13
N ALA A 115 -9.79 33.84 8.34
CA ALA A 115 -8.80 33.71 7.28
C ALA A 115 -8.50 32.22 7.02
N ILE A 116 -8.01 31.93 5.82
CA ILE A 116 -7.54 30.59 5.43
C ILE A 116 -6.02 30.58 5.46
N ALA A 117 -5.44 29.67 6.22
CA ALA A 117 -4.02 29.36 6.18
C ALA A 117 -3.78 28.13 5.30
N VAL A 118 -2.85 28.23 4.37
CA VAL A 118 -2.38 27.13 3.53
C VAL A 118 -0.88 26.95 3.75
N ALA A 119 -0.49 25.80 4.29
CA ALA A 119 0.92 25.44 4.45
C ALA A 119 1.42 24.76 3.17
N SER A 120 2.49 25.28 2.59
CA SER A 120 3.05 24.79 1.32
C SER A 120 4.56 25.05 1.31
N GLY A 121 5.35 23.98 1.30
CA GLY A 121 6.81 24.07 1.39
C GLY A 121 7.29 24.73 2.70
N PRO A 122 8.23 25.70 2.64
CA PRO A 122 8.67 26.49 3.80
C PRO A 122 7.74 27.68 4.12
N TYR A 123 6.62 27.83 3.40
CA TYR A 123 5.78 29.02 3.43
C TYR A 123 4.40 28.72 4.03
N LEU A 124 3.85 29.72 4.71
CA LEU A 124 2.46 29.76 5.11
C LEU A 124 1.77 30.92 4.39
N TYR A 125 0.82 30.57 3.53
CA TYR A 125 0.04 31.54 2.76
C TYR A 125 -1.29 31.79 3.47
N VAL A 126 -1.57 33.06 3.77
CA VAL A 126 -2.81 33.48 4.41
C VAL A 126 -3.68 34.17 3.37
N TYR A 127 -4.92 33.69 3.23
CA TYR A 127 -5.92 34.26 2.36
C TYR A 127 -7.04 34.87 3.21
N LYS A 128 -7.34 36.15 2.97
CA LYS A 128 -8.48 36.86 3.57
C LYS A 128 -9.49 37.16 2.48
N ASN A 129 -10.75 36.76 2.67
CA ASN A 129 -11.80 36.88 1.67
C ASN A 129 -11.36 36.37 0.27
N LEU A 130 -10.77 35.17 0.24
CA LEU A 130 -10.27 34.49 -0.97
C LEU A 130 -9.14 35.22 -1.72
N ARG A 131 -8.55 36.28 -1.16
CA ARG A 131 -7.41 36.99 -1.76
C ARG A 131 -6.14 36.71 -0.96
N PRO A 132 -4.98 36.52 -1.63
CA PRO A 132 -3.70 36.46 -0.93
C PRO A 132 -3.51 37.71 -0.07
N TYR A 133 -3.32 37.51 1.23
CA TYR A 133 -3.19 38.58 2.21
C TYR A 133 -1.75 38.67 2.74
N PHE A 134 -1.19 37.54 3.15
CA PHE A 134 0.14 37.49 3.75
C PHE A 134 0.88 36.21 3.37
N LYS A 135 2.21 36.31 3.26
CA LYS A 135 3.12 35.17 3.06
C LYS A 135 4.13 35.16 4.20
N PHE A 136 3.96 34.23 5.14
CA PHE A 136 4.95 33.97 6.17
C PHE A 136 5.99 32.97 5.64
N THR A 137 7.26 33.20 5.94
CA THR A 137 8.36 32.30 5.60
C THR A 137 8.99 31.81 6.90
N LEU A 138 9.14 30.50 7.03
CA LEU A 138 9.83 29.94 8.19
C LEU A 138 11.26 30.50 8.30
N PRO A 139 11.77 30.75 9.52
CA PRO A 139 13.15 31.18 9.70
C PRO A 139 14.11 30.17 9.07
N PRO A 140 15.16 30.63 8.36
CA PRO A 140 16.18 29.75 7.87
C PRO A 140 16.89 29.07 9.04
N LEU A 141 17.32 27.83 8.83
CA LEU A 141 18.14 27.10 9.78
C LEU A 141 19.61 27.52 9.65
N ASP A 142 20.35 27.31 10.73
CA ASP A 142 21.80 27.52 10.72
C ASP A 142 22.47 26.56 9.72
N VAL A 143 23.36 27.13 8.92
CA VAL A 143 24.17 26.41 7.94
C VAL A 143 25.47 25.97 8.61
N ASN A 144 26.00 24.81 8.22
CA ASN A 144 27.28 24.35 8.73
C ASN A 144 28.39 25.35 8.34
N PRO A 145 29.15 25.91 9.30
CA PRO A 145 30.19 26.89 9.00
C PRO A 145 31.27 26.33 8.07
N VAL A 146 31.62 25.04 8.19
CA VAL A 146 32.62 24.40 7.33
C VAL A 146 32.11 24.32 5.88
N GLU A 147 30.84 23.98 5.69
CA GLU A 147 30.21 23.99 4.35
C GLU A 147 30.23 25.40 3.75
N GLN A 148 29.94 26.41 4.55
CA GLN A 148 29.93 27.80 4.12
C GLN A 148 31.33 28.26 3.68
N ASP A 149 32.36 27.90 4.44
CA ASP A 149 33.74 28.22 4.09
C ASP A 149 34.20 27.51 2.82
N LEU A 150 33.82 26.25 2.62
CA LEU A 150 34.11 25.52 1.38
C LEU A 150 33.48 26.19 0.16
N TRP A 151 32.20 26.59 0.24
CA TRP A 151 31.56 27.32 -0.86
C TRP A 151 32.17 28.71 -1.09
N ASN A 152 32.61 29.40 -0.03
CA ASN A 152 33.32 30.67 -0.17
C ASN A 152 34.69 30.49 -0.82
N GLN A 153 35.44 29.44 -0.47
CA GLN A 153 36.70 29.11 -1.13
C GLN A 153 36.51 28.74 -2.60
N ALA A 154 35.44 28.02 -2.94
CA ALA A 154 35.08 27.72 -4.32
C ALA A 154 34.67 28.98 -5.10
N LYS A 155 34.03 29.95 -4.44
CA LYS A 155 33.69 31.26 -5.03
C LYS A 155 34.93 32.10 -5.32
N GLU A 156 35.94 32.00 -4.48
CA GLU A 156 37.25 32.66 -4.64
C GLU A 156 38.21 31.89 -5.55
N ASP A 157 37.73 30.81 -6.21
CA ASP A 157 38.50 29.91 -7.07
C ASP A 157 39.78 29.35 -6.39
N LYS A 158 39.76 29.21 -5.06
CA LYS A 158 40.86 28.68 -4.24
C LYS A 158 40.90 27.15 -4.19
N ILE A 159 39.79 26.48 -4.48
CA ILE A 159 39.66 25.02 -4.46
C ILE A 159 39.08 24.52 -5.78
N ASP A 160 39.58 23.37 -6.26
CA ASP A 160 39.01 22.66 -7.40
C ASP A 160 37.69 21.97 -7.02
N VAL A 161 36.85 21.74 -8.02
CA VAL A 161 35.56 21.04 -7.94
C VAL A 161 35.71 19.63 -7.38
N THR A 162 36.83 18.96 -7.67
CA THR A 162 37.15 17.63 -7.11
C THR A 162 37.40 17.69 -5.60
N VAL A 163 38.18 18.67 -5.16
CA VAL A 163 38.51 18.92 -3.75
C VAL A 163 37.26 19.34 -2.96
N LEU A 164 36.42 20.20 -3.53
CA LEU A 164 35.13 20.58 -2.95
C LEU A 164 34.25 19.35 -2.70
N ARG A 165 34.17 18.42 -3.66
CA ARG A 165 33.41 17.18 -3.53
C ARG A 165 33.95 16.30 -2.41
N GLU A 166 35.26 16.08 -2.34
CA GLU A 166 35.89 15.25 -1.31
C GLU A 166 35.68 15.83 0.10
N MET A 167 35.85 17.14 0.26
CA MET A 167 35.66 17.82 1.54
C MET A 167 34.19 17.80 1.98
N LEU A 168 33.24 18.03 1.06
CA LEU A 168 31.81 17.90 1.36
C LEU A 168 31.41 16.45 1.68
N ASP A 169 32.04 15.46 1.04
CA ASP A 169 31.82 14.05 1.34
C ASP A 169 32.40 13.65 2.71
N SER A 170 33.52 14.25 3.13
CA SER A 170 34.04 14.08 4.50
C SER A 170 33.02 14.54 5.53
N ILE A 171 32.44 15.75 5.35
CA ILE A 171 31.40 16.28 6.24
C ILE A 171 30.19 15.33 6.29
N ARG A 172 29.84 14.71 5.16
CA ARG A 172 28.76 13.72 5.09
C ARG A 172 29.10 12.46 5.90
N ARG A 173 30.32 11.91 5.75
CA ARG A 173 30.78 10.68 6.43
C ARG A 173 30.95 10.85 7.95
N GLU A 174 31.23 12.06 8.41
CA GLU A 174 31.36 12.40 9.84
C GLU A 174 30.02 12.35 10.61
N GLY A 175 28.91 11.96 9.97
CA GLY A 175 27.61 11.78 10.62
C GLY A 175 26.80 13.08 10.76
N ASN A 176 27.29 14.18 10.17
CA ASN A 176 26.58 15.45 10.08
C ASN A 176 25.66 15.53 8.84
N GLU A 177 25.04 14.41 8.45
CA GLU A 177 24.15 14.33 7.28
C GLU A 177 22.98 15.33 7.37
N GLY A 178 22.52 15.60 8.59
CA GLY A 178 21.52 16.60 8.90
C GLY A 178 22.05 18.04 8.95
N ALA A 179 23.26 18.35 8.48
CA ALA A 179 23.84 19.70 8.52
C ALA A 179 24.07 20.31 7.13
N LEU A 180 24.19 19.49 6.07
CA LEU A 180 24.44 19.98 4.72
C LEU A 180 23.19 20.58 4.07
N THR A 181 23.38 21.60 3.24
CA THR A 181 22.29 22.17 2.44
C THR A 181 21.91 21.30 1.25
N VAL A 182 20.67 21.46 0.75
CA VAL A 182 20.17 20.80 -0.47
C VAL A 182 21.10 21.05 -1.67
N ARG A 183 21.75 22.22 -1.72
CA ARG A 183 22.73 22.55 -2.76
C ARG A 183 23.93 21.59 -2.73
N SER A 184 24.56 21.44 -1.57
CA SER A 184 25.72 20.57 -1.39
C SER A 184 25.36 19.10 -1.64
N LEU A 185 24.18 18.67 -1.18
CA LEU A 185 23.68 17.33 -1.48
C LEU A 185 23.46 17.11 -2.98
N ARG A 186 22.83 18.07 -3.69
CA ARG A 186 22.65 17.99 -5.15
C ARG A 186 23.99 17.96 -5.90
N TYR A 187 24.96 18.73 -5.45
CA TYR A 187 26.31 18.75 -6.01
C TYR A 187 27.03 17.39 -5.85
N LEU A 188 26.95 16.76 -4.69
CA LEU A 188 27.51 15.42 -4.43
C LEU A 188 26.87 14.31 -5.30
N MET A 189 25.63 14.49 -5.74
CA MET A 189 24.91 13.52 -6.59
C MET A 189 25.25 13.62 -8.07
N LEU A 190 25.97 14.67 -8.50
CA LEU A 190 26.42 14.78 -9.88
C LEU A 190 27.49 13.71 -10.17
N PRO A 191 27.43 12.99 -11.31
CA PRO A 191 28.38 11.92 -11.63
C PRO A 191 29.66 12.46 -12.31
N ASP A 192 29.52 13.44 -13.21
CA ASP A 192 30.60 13.87 -14.10
C ASP A 192 31.25 15.19 -13.64
N LYS A 193 32.56 15.33 -13.89
CA LYS A 193 33.32 16.54 -13.53
C LYS A 193 32.80 17.80 -14.25
N GLU A 194 32.45 17.70 -15.53
CA GLU A 194 31.93 18.83 -16.32
C GLU A 194 30.59 19.35 -15.78
N GLN A 195 29.72 18.45 -15.33
CA GLN A 195 28.43 18.80 -14.73
C GLN A 195 28.65 19.47 -13.37
N MET A 196 29.62 18.99 -12.59
CA MET A 196 29.99 19.62 -11.31
C MET A 196 30.57 21.02 -11.52
N GLU A 197 31.45 21.22 -12.51
CA GLU A 197 32.00 22.53 -12.86
C GLU A 197 30.89 23.50 -13.28
N SER A 198 29.99 23.04 -14.15
CA SER A 198 28.83 23.82 -14.60
C SER A 198 27.94 24.23 -13.42
N PHE A 199 27.65 23.28 -12.52
CA PHE A 199 26.83 23.53 -11.33
C PHE A 199 27.52 24.46 -10.33
N ALA A 200 28.81 24.25 -10.07
CA ALA A 200 29.59 25.09 -9.18
C ALA A 200 29.65 26.52 -9.71
N ASN A 201 29.92 26.72 -11.00
CA ASN A 201 29.96 28.05 -11.61
C ASN A 201 28.61 28.78 -11.56
N LEU A 202 27.50 28.05 -11.73
CA LEU A 202 26.16 28.61 -11.62
C LEU A 202 25.81 29.03 -10.18
N HIS A 203 26.23 28.25 -9.18
CA HIS A 203 25.76 28.41 -7.80
C HIS A 203 26.77 29.03 -6.83
N LYS A 204 28.07 29.12 -7.17
CA LYS A 204 29.12 29.66 -6.29
C LYS A 204 28.92 31.11 -5.87
N GLN A 205 28.24 31.90 -6.71
CA GLN A 205 27.96 33.31 -6.43
C GLN A 205 26.80 33.53 -5.47
N THR A 206 25.92 32.54 -5.31
CA THR A 206 24.73 32.65 -4.47
C THR A 206 25.05 32.20 -3.05
N THR A 207 24.60 32.91 -2.02
CA THR A 207 24.79 32.44 -0.64
C THR A 207 24.03 31.14 -0.39
N ILE A 208 24.62 30.22 0.36
CA ILE A 208 23.94 29.01 0.80
C ILE A 208 22.90 29.37 1.87
N LYS A 209 21.72 28.77 1.76
CA LYS A 209 20.62 28.94 2.71
C LYS A 209 20.05 27.57 3.01
N ARG A 210 19.70 27.37 4.28
CA ARG A 210 19.03 26.15 4.73
C ARG A 210 17.61 26.48 5.12
N GLN A 211 16.65 25.88 4.41
CA GLN A 211 15.23 26.03 4.69
C GLN A 211 14.66 24.67 5.11
N THR A 212 13.62 24.71 5.94
CA THR A 212 12.86 23.53 6.34
C THR A 212 11.45 23.62 5.77
N VAL A 213 10.77 22.48 5.68
CA VAL A 213 9.44 22.36 5.09
C VAL A 213 8.42 22.09 6.19
N ILE A 214 7.23 22.67 6.07
CA ILE A 214 6.09 22.38 6.95
C ILE A 214 5.54 21.00 6.58
N THR A 215 5.35 20.15 7.58
CA THR A 215 4.92 18.74 7.42
C THR A 215 3.50 18.50 7.92
N CYS A 216 3.04 19.29 8.88
CA CYS A 216 1.69 19.24 9.42
C CYS A 216 1.33 20.58 10.07
N MET A 217 0.04 20.87 10.13
CA MET A 217 -0.50 22.12 10.67
C MET A 217 -1.83 21.85 11.37
N ASP A 218 -2.08 22.62 12.43
CA ASP A 218 -3.36 22.65 13.15
C ASP A 218 -3.52 24.04 13.82
N THR A 219 -4.65 24.30 14.47
CA THR A 219 -4.97 25.58 15.12
C THR A 219 -5.11 25.46 16.64
N LEU A 220 -4.65 26.48 17.36
CA LEU A 220 -4.75 26.58 18.82
C LEU A 220 -5.53 27.83 19.21
N LYS A 221 -6.61 27.70 19.96
CA LYS A 221 -7.31 28.86 20.52
C LYS A 221 -6.39 29.69 21.43
N LYS A 222 -6.39 31.02 21.29
CA LYS A 222 -5.47 31.91 22.01
C LYS A 222 -5.89 32.09 23.47
N SER A 223 -7.01 32.80 23.69
CA SER A 223 -7.47 33.20 25.03
C SER A 223 -8.88 32.70 25.39
N SER A 224 -9.78 32.55 24.42
CA SER A 224 -11.15 32.05 24.63
C SER A 224 -11.38 30.71 23.93
N ALA A 225 -12.27 29.88 24.50
CA ALA A 225 -12.68 28.59 23.95
C ALA A 225 -13.83 28.71 22.93
N ASP A 226 -14.32 29.93 22.67
CA ASP A 226 -15.40 30.16 21.70
C ASP A 226 -14.98 29.78 20.27
N GLU A 227 -15.94 29.42 19.43
CA GLU A 227 -15.68 29.06 18.03
C GLU A 227 -15.03 30.19 17.23
N ASP A 228 -15.52 31.40 17.46
CA ASP A 228 -15.06 32.62 16.78
C ASP A 228 -13.90 33.29 17.50
N ALA A 229 -13.30 32.61 18.49
CA ALA A 229 -12.13 33.12 19.19
C ALA A 229 -10.89 33.10 18.29
N ILE A 230 -10.05 34.11 18.48
CA ILE A 230 -8.73 34.22 17.86
C ILE A 230 -7.94 32.92 18.06
N SER A 231 -7.37 32.40 16.98
CA SER A 231 -6.69 31.11 16.97
C SER A 231 -5.28 31.24 16.39
N CYS A 232 -4.27 30.86 17.16
CA CYS A 232 -2.89 30.74 16.73
C CYS A 232 -2.71 29.57 15.76
N ILE A 233 -1.73 29.67 14.86
CA ILE A 233 -1.38 28.59 13.94
C ILE A 233 -0.24 27.78 14.56
N VAL A 234 -0.38 26.45 14.55
CA VAL A 234 0.66 25.52 15.00
C VAL A 234 1.17 24.76 13.79
N ALA A 235 2.48 24.84 13.52
CA ALA A 235 3.12 24.20 12.38
C ALA A 235 4.26 23.29 12.84
N GLY A 236 4.27 22.04 12.37
CA GLY A 236 5.36 21.08 12.55
C GLY A 236 6.25 21.04 11.32
N THR A 237 7.57 20.97 11.49
CA THR A 237 8.55 21.06 10.39
C THR A 237 9.39 19.80 10.25
N GLU A 238 9.96 19.60 9.06
CA GLU A 238 10.90 18.52 8.78
C GLU A 238 12.20 18.60 9.62
N SER A 239 12.53 19.79 10.15
CA SER A 239 13.64 20.00 11.09
C SER A 239 13.37 19.48 12.50
N LYS A 240 12.28 18.74 12.73
CA LYS A 240 11.87 18.22 14.05
C LYS A 240 11.52 19.33 15.04
N GLU A 241 10.91 20.40 14.55
CA GLU A 241 10.51 21.54 15.35
C GLU A 241 9.01 21.82 15.21
N VAL A 242 8.44 22.44 16.24
CA VAL A 242 7.06 22.90 16.26
C VAL A 242 7.06 24.39 16.57
N TYR A 243 6.40 25.14 15.70
CA TYR A 243 6.25 26.59 15.77
C TYR A 243 4.81 26.95 16.11
N ILE A 244 4.62 27.82 17.09
CA ILE A 244 3.33 28.47 17.36
C ILE A 244 3.46 29.91 16.88
N LEU A 245 2.59 30.31 15.95
CA LEU A 245 2.60 31.63 15.33
C LEU A 245 1.50 32.51 15.89
N ASP A 246 1.80 33.80 16.04
CA ASP A 246 0.81 34.80 16.40
C ASP A 246 -0.16 35.05 15.22
N PRO A 247 -1.48 35.08 15.46
CA PRO A 247 -2.48 35.20 14.41
C PRO A 247 -2.56 36.57 13.73
N GLU A 248 -2.04 37.64 14.35
CA GLU A 248 -2.07 39.01 13.78
C GLU A 248 -0.70 39.41 13.23
N ALA A 249 0.34 39.27 14.06
CA ALA A 249 1.68 39.71 13.71
C ALA A 249 2.47 38.66 12.89
N PHE A 250 1.98 37.42 12.82
CA PHE A 250 2.68 36.29 12.21
C PHE A 250 4.13 36.11 12.72
N THR A 251 4.35 36.46 13.99
CA THR A 251 5.63 36.26 14.68
C THR A 251 5.63 34.93 15.43
N ILE A 252 6.80 34.39 15.74
CA ILE A 252 6.91 33.13 16.47
C ILE A 252 6.71 33.39 17.95
N LEU A 253 5.61 32.88 18.50
CA LEU A 253 5.28 32.95 19.91
C LEU A 253 6.03 31.90 20.73
N ALA A 254 6.14 30.68 20.19
CA ALA A 254 6.86 29.59 20.83
C ALA A 254 7.53 28.67 19.81
N LYS A 255 8.72 28.18 20.18
CA LYS A 255 9.49 27.19 19.45
C LYS A 255 9.77 26.00 20.35
N MET A 256 9.42 24.80 19.89
CA MET A 256 9.60 23.54 20.62
C MET A 256 10.29 22.49 19.74
N SER A 257 11.08 21.62 20.34
CA SER A 257 11.87 20.59 19.65
C SER A 257 11.31 19.18 19.87
N LEU A 258 11.38 18.37 18.82
CA LEU A 258 10.96 16.97 18.78
C LEU A 258 12.17 16.05 18.53
N PRO A 259 12.15 14.80 19.03
CA PRO A 259 13.18 13.82 18.71
C PRO A 259 13.15 13.35 17.25
N SER A 260 11.96 13.38 16.62
CA SER A 260 11.71 12.91 15.25
C SER A 260 10.76 13.85 14.49
N VAL A 261 10.64 13.64 13.18
CA VAL A 261 9.87 14.48 12.26
C VAL A 261 8.37 14.28 12.49
N PRO A 262 7.59 15.35 12.77
CA PRO A 262 6.15 15.26 12.97
C PRO A 262 5.40 14.95 11.66
N VAL A 263 4.29 14.23 11.74
CA VAL A 263 3.44 13.88 10.58
C VAL A 263 1.98 14.23 10.83
N PHE A 264 1.45 13.87 12.00
CA PHE A 264 0.11 14.26 12.42
C PHE A 264 0.20 14.94 13.77
N MET A 265 -0.68 15.92 13.99
CA MET A 265 -0.81 16.59 15.27
C MET A 265 -2.26 16.79 15.62
N SER A 266 -2.54 16.81 16.92
CA SER A 266 -3.82 17.17 17.48
C SER A 266 -3.60 18.16 18.61
N VAL A 267 -4.13 19.36 18.41
CA VAL A 267 -3.97 20.51 19.31
C VAL A 267 -5.20 20.66 20.21
N SER A 268 -4.98 21.04 21.47
CA SER A 268 -6.08 21.25 22.42
C SER A 268 -5.71 22.25 23.51
N GLY A 269 -6.72 22.93 24.07
CA GLY A 269 -6.56 23.90 25.14
C GLY A 269 -6.45 25.34 24.63
N LEU A 270 -5.91 26.21 25.47
CA LEU A 270 -5.77 27.65 25.23
C LEU A 270 -4.30 28.03 25.35
N TYR A 271 -3.80 28.85 24.42
CA TYR A 271 -2.40 29.30 24.45
C TYR A 271 -2.09 30.07 25.75
N ASP A 272 -2.96 31.00 26.13
CA ASP A 272 -2.77 31.90 27.28
C ASP A 272 -3.06 31.26 28.64
N VAL A 273 -3.65 30.06 28.68
CA VAL A 273 -3.92 29.32 29.92
C VAL A 273 -3.06 28.06 29.97
N GLU A 274 -3.51 26.97 29.37
CA GLU A 274 -2.79 25.72 29.24
C GLU A 274 -3.17 25.06 27.91
N PHE A 275 -2.17 24.63 27.15
CA PHE A 275 -2.36 23.87 25.93
C PHE A 275 -1.60 22.55 25.99
N ARG A 276 -2.08 21.60 25.18
CA ARG A 276 -1.41 20.34 24.94
C ARG A 276 -1.50 19.97 23.47
N ILE A 277 -0.34 19.66 22.90
CA ILE A 277 -0.20 19.23 21.51
C ILE A 277 0.28 17.78 21.55
N ILE A 278 -0.49 16.89 20.93
CA ILE A 278 -0.11 15.49 20.73
C ILE A 278 0.34 15.33 19.30
N ILE A 279 1.49 14.68 19.10
CA ILE A 279 2.15 14.62 17.81
C ILE A 279 2.58 13.18 17.57
N SER A 280 2.25 12.63 16.41
CA SER A 280 2.84 11.39 15.93
C SER A 280 3.95 11.68 14.92
N CYS A 281 5.08 11.02 15.08
CA CYS A 281 6.28 11.24 14.27
C CYS A 281 6.59 10.06 13.34
N ARG A 282 7.46 10.29 12.35
CA ARG A 282 7.89 9.27 11.34
C ARG A 282 8.62 8.07 11.95
N ASP A 283 9.12 8.19 13.18
CA ASP A 283 9.77 7.11 13.94
C ASP A 283 8.78 6.13 14.58
N GLY A 284 7.47 6.31 14.36
CA GLY A 284 6.44 5.46 14.98
C GLY A 284 6.14 5.81 16.43
N ASN A 285 6.62 6.95 16.93
CA ASN A 285 6.40 7.37 18.32
C ASN A 285 5.38 8.52 18.41
N ILE A 286 4.68 8.57 19.55
CA ILE A 286 3.80 9.67 19.93
C ILE A 286 4.48 10.49 21.02
N TYR A 287 4.53 11.79 20.79
CA TYR A 287 5.07 12.78 21.71
C TYR A 287 3.99 13.75 22.17
N ALA A 288 4.13 14.27 23.38
CA ALA A 288 3.27 15.33 23.91
C ALA A 288 4.09 16.56 24.28
N LEU A 289 3.59 17.72 23.85
CA LEU A 289 4.06 19.04 24.23
C LEU A 289 3.02 19.72 25.11
N LYS A 290 3.50 20.46 26.11
CA LYS A 290 2.69 21.31 26.98
C LYS A 290 3.31 22.69 27.05
N ARG A 291 2.53 23.67 27.49
CA ARG A 291 3.02 25.03 27.75
C ARG A 291 4.27 25.01 28.65
N GLY A 292 5.30 25.77 28.24
CA GLY A 292 6.58 25.90 28.95
C GLY A 292 7.60 24.79 28.69
N MET A 293 7.22 23.71 27.98
CA MET A 293 8.17 22.66 27.58
C MET A 293 8.95 23.09 26.34
N LYS A 294 10.28 22.95 26.36
CA LYS A 294 11.13 23.15 25.16
C LYS A 294 11.28 21.88 24.33
N ILE A 295 11.28 20.71 24.98
CA ILE A 295 11.48 19.40 24.36
C ILE A 295 10.23 18.57 24.61
N ALA A 296 9.77 17.83 23.61
CA ALA A 296 8.60 16.98 23.77
C ALA A 296 8.84 15.76 24.65
N LYS A 297 7.80 15.39 25.39
CA LYS A 297 7.80 14.20 26.23
C LYS A 297 7.34 13.00 25.42
N HIS A 298 8.16 11.95 25.38
CA HIS A 298 7.76 10.66 24.84
C HIS A 298 6.55 10.10 25.59
N CYS A 299 5.54 9.65 24.84
CA CYS A 299 4.30 9.11 25.41
C CYS A 299 4.12 7.62 25.09
N VAL A 300 4.23 7.23 23.83
CA VAL A 300 3.90 5.88 23.34
C VAL A 300 4.79 5.53 22.16
N GLU A 301 5.27 4.30 22.14
CA GLU A 301 5.84 3.65 20.96
C GLU A 301 4.76 2.80 20.28
N LEU A 302 4.55 3.01 18.97
CA LEU A 302 3.57 2.28 18.17
C LEU A 302 4.22 1.04 17.56
N ASN A 303 3.41 0.01 17.32
CA ASN A 303 3.87 -1.21 16.65
C ASN A 303 4.17 -1.01 15.15
N SER A 304 3.60 0.04 14.55
CA SER A 304 3.68 0.34 13.12
C SER A 304 3.45 1.83 12.88
N GLN A 305 3.75 2.30 11.68
CA GLN A 305 3.64 3.72 11.33
C GLN A 305 2.20 4.23 11.48
N PRO A 306 2.00 5.44 12.02
CA PRO A 306 0.68 6.05 12.14
C PRO A 306 0.19 6.53 10.77
N VAL A 307 -1.08 6.25 10.45
CA VAL A 307 -1.79 6.73 9.26
C VAL A 307 -2.73 7.90 9.61
N GLY A 308 -3.09 8.03 10.88
CA GLY A 308 -3.88 9.14 11.40
C GLY A 308 -3.84 9.20 12.92
N LEU A 309 -4.03 10.39 13.48
CA LEU A 309 -3.99 10.65 14.92
C LEU A 309 -5.15 11.58 15.28
N GLU A 310 -6.05 11.08 16.13
CA GLU A 310 -7.21 11.85 16.59
C GLU A 310 -7.33 11.82 18.11
N ARG A 311 -7.75 12.96 18.67
CA ARG A 311 -7.97 13.07 20.12
C ARG A 311 -9.46 13.05 20.44
N VAL A 312 -9.88 12.06 21.23
CA VAL A 312 -11.25 11.96 21.75
C VAL A 312 -11.22 12.13 23.27
N GLY A 313 -11.53 13.33 23.74
CA GLY A 313 -11.56 13.66 25.17
C GLY A 313 -10.19 13.54 25.84
N LYS A 314 -10.00 12.51 26.70
CA LYS A 314 -8.73 12.19 27.39
C LYS A 314 -7.97 11.02 26.74
N ASN A 315 -8.42 10.57 25.58
CA ASN A 315 -7.85 9.45 24.86
C ASN A 315 -7.28 9.92 23.52
N ILE A 316 -6.21 9.25 23.10
CA ILE A 316 -5.52 9.41 21.83
C ILE A 316 -5.83 8.16 21.03
N VAL A 317 -6.49 8.31 19.89
CA VAL A 317 -6.81 7.22 18.99
C VAL A 317 -5.90 7.34 17.77
N VAL A 318 -5.23 6.25 17.42
CA VAL A 318 -4.26 6.19 16.33
C VAL A 318 -4.58 5.03 15.44
N GLY A 319 -4.66 5.29 14.14
CA GLY A 319 -4.70 4.26 13.12
C GLY A 319 -3.28 3.91 12.70
N CYS A 320 -2.93 2.64 12.74
CA CYS A 320 -1.63 2.14 12.37
C CYS A 320 -1.67 1.42 11.01
N MET A 321 -0.54 1.40 10.31
CA MET A 321 -0.41 0.77 8.99
C MET A 321 -0.61 -0.76 9.02
N ASP A 322 -0.54 -1.39 10.21
CA ASP A 322 -0.81 -2.81 10.45
C ASP A 322 -2.31 -3.16 10.53
N GLN A 323 -3.19 -2.30 10.00
CA GLN A 323 -4.65 -2.47 10.00
C GLN A 323 -5.26 -2.50 11.42
N THR A 324 -4.62 -1.80 12.37
CA THR A 324 -5.13 -1.68 13.73
C THR A 324 -5.52 -0.25 14.09
N LEU A 325 -6.65 -0.12 14.78
CA LEU A 325 -7.05 1.11 15.46
C LEU A 325 -6.74 0.96 16.95
N GLN A 326 -5.80 1.76 17.44
CA GLN A 326 -5.28 1.66 18.80
C GLN A 326 -5.67 2.89 19.61
N CYS A 327 -6.00 2.70 20.88
CA CYS A 327 -6.38 3.80 21.76
C CYS A 327 -5.50 3.83 23.00
N TYR A 328 -5.00 5.02 23.33
CA TYR A 328 -4.09 5.29 24.42
C TYR A 328 -4.65 6.40 25.30
N THR A 329 -4.34 6.35 26.60
CA THR A 329 -4.55 7.48 27.49
C THR A 329 -3.53 8.59 27.22
N MET A 330 -3.79 9.83 27.65
CA MET A 330 -2.79 10.91 27.61
C MET A 330 -1.48 10.61 28.38
N LYS A 331 -1.44 9.56 29.21
CA LYS A 331 -0.24 9.11 29.94
C LYS A 331 0.52 8.02 29.20
N GLY A 332 0.00 7.53 28.07
CA GLY A 332 0.62 6.49 27.25
C GLY A 332 0.17 5.05 27.53
N LYS A 333 -0.75 4.82 28.47
CA LYS A 333 -1.32 3.48 28.70
C LYS A 333 -2.27 3.09 27.56
N LYS A 334 -2.05 1.95 26.92
CA LYS A 334 -2.94 1.34 25.92
C LYS A 334 -4.25 0.89 26.57
N LEU A 335 -5.38 1.29 26.00
CA LEU A 335 -6.73 0.97 26.49
C LEU A 335 -7.34 -0.20 25.72
N TRP A 336 -7.31 -0.13 24.38
CA TRP A 336 -7.85 -1.15 23.50
C TRP A 336 -7.21 -1.09 22.10
N THR A 337 -7.40 -2.18 21.36
CA THR A 337 -6.99 -2.33 19.97
C THR A 337 -8.13 -3.01 19.21
N VAL A 338 -8.48 -2.45 18.05
CA VAL A 338 -9.46 -3.02 17.12
C VAL A 338 -8.74 -3.38 15.84
N TYR A 339 -8.97 -4.61 15.34
CA TYR A 339 -8.48 -5.05 14.03
C TYR A 339 -9.48 -4.66 12.96
N LEU A 340 -8.99 -4.05 11.89
CA LEU A 340 -9.79 -3.57 10.78
C LEU A 340 -9.76 -4.60 9.64
N PRO A 341 -10.82 -4.69 8.81
CA PRO A 341 -10.88 -5.66 7.72
C PRO A 341 -9.99 -5.31 6.52
N SER A 342 -9.50 -4.07 6.44
CA SER A 342 -8.64 -3.57 5.36
C SER A 342 -7.74 -2.44 5.86
N SER A 343 -6.78 -2.02 5.04
CA SER A 343 -5.85 -0.92 5.32
C SER A 343 -6.55 0.43 5.47
N ILE A 344 -6.09 1.23 6.43
CA ILE A 344 -6.59 2.58 6.67
C ILE A 344 -6.04 3.51 5.60
N THR A 345 -6.91 4.35 5.02
CA THR A 345 -6.49 5.40 4.08
C THR A 345 -6.48 6.78 4.72
N THR A 346 -7.49 7.11 5.51
CA THR A 346 -7.56 8.37 6.26
C THR A 346 -8.46 8.25 7.48
N MET A 347 -8.29 9.17 8.42
CA MET A 347 -9.07 9.27 9.64
C MET A 347 -9.46 10.71 9.92
N SER A 348 -10.60 10.90 10.59
CA SER A 348 -11.01 12.19 11.13
C SER A 348 -11.99 11.97 12.29
N ILE A 349 -12.21 13.02 13.08
CA ILE A 349 -13.17 13.00 14.16
C ILE A 349 -14.55 13.47 13.70
N MET A 350 -15.59 12.73 14.09
CA MET A 350 -16.99 13.16 13.99
C MET A 350 -17.39 13.76 15.33
N ASP A 351 -17.49 15.09 15.41
CA ASP A 351 -17.94 15.81 16.60
C ASP A 351 -19.36 16.36 16.42
N HIS A 352 -20.36 15.58 16.84
CA HIS A 352 -21.76 15.95 16.75
C HIS A 352 -22.23 16.63 18.05
N ARG A 353 -22.02 17.95 18.10
CA ARG A 353 -22.20 18.76 19.31
C ARG A 353 -23.62 18.78 19.87
N GLN A 354 -24.63 18.80 19.00
CA GLN A 354 -26.05 18.86 19.41
C GLN A 354 -26.46 17.68 20.32
N LYS A 355 -25.87 16.49 20.13
CA LYS A 355 -26.11 15.31 20.98
C LYS A 355 -24.92 14.94 21.86
N GLY A 356 -23.87 15.78 21.91
CA GLY A 356 -22.63 15.49 22.64
C GLY A 356 -21.94 14.19 22.20
N PHE A 357 -22.10 13.81 20.94
CA PHE A 357 -21.61 12.53 20.41
C PHE A 357 -20.28 12.72 19.68
N LYS A 358 -19.26 11.95 20.06
CA LYS A 358 -17.95 11.93 19.39
C LYS A 358 -17.60 10.52 18.94
N ALA A 359 -17.20 10.39 17.69
CA ALA A 359 -16.72 9.13 17.10
C ALA A 359 -15.50 9.37 16.22
N VAL A 360 -14.68 8.34 16.06
CA VAL A 360 -13.58 8.32 15.11
C VAL A 360 -14.06 7.68 13.82
N MET A 361 -13.91 8.40 12.73
CA MET A 361 -14.19 7.90 11.39
C MET A 361 -12.89 7.35 10.80
N VAL A 362 -12.96 6.16 10.22
CA VAL A 362 -11.83 5.48 9.60
C VAL A 362 -12.24 5.07 8.20
N ALA A 363 -11.61 5.66 7.19
CA ALA A 363 -11.76 5.25 5.81
C ALA A 363 -10.80 4.09 5.50
N LEU A 364 -11.30 3.09 4.79
CA LEU A 364 -10.59 1.85 4.49
C LEU A 364 -10.44 1.66 2.98
N ASP A 365 -9.41 0.92 2.57
CA ASP A 365 -9.10 0.64 1.15
C ASP A 365 -10.12 -0.33 0.51
N ASN A 366 -10.98 -0.98 1.28
CA ASN A 366 -12.11 -1.79 0.77
C ASN A 366 -13.36 -0.95 0.42
N CYS A 367 -13.20 0.37 0.22
CA CYS A 367 -14.27 1.32 -0.08
C CYS A 367 -15.34 1.45 1.02
N GLU A 368 -14.98 1.22 2.29
CA GLU A 368 -15.87 1.41 3.43
C GLU A 368 -15.35 2.50 4.38
N VAL A 369 -16.27 3.26 4.97
CA VAL A 369 -15.98 4.21 6.05
C VAL A 369 -16.65 3.72 7.33
N HIS A 370 -15.82 3.38 8.31
CA HIS A 370 -16.25 2.86 9.60
C HIS A 370 -16.31 3.99 10.65
N PHE A 371 -17.32 3.94 11.51
CA PHE A 371 -17.52 4.89 12.60
C PHE A 371 -17.36 4.16 13.93
N TYR A 372 -16.30 4.48 14.65
CA TYR A 372 -15.97 3.87 15.94
C TYR A 372 -16.22 4.84 17.09
N ARG A 373 -16.92 4.37 18.12
CA ARG A 373 -16.93 5.06 19.43
C ARG A 373 -16.33 4.12 20.45
N GLU A 374 -15.24 4.56 21.05
CA GLU A 374 -14.35 3.67 21.79
C GLU A 374 -13.97 2.48 20.89
N LYS A 375 -14.16 1.25 21.38
CA LYS A 375 -13.86 0.03 20.63
C LYS A 375 -15.00 -0.46 19.73
N TYR A 376 -16.18 0.15 19.80
CA TYR A 376 -17.40 -0.38 19.17
C TYR A 376 -17.62 0.23 17.79
N LEU A 377 -17.94 -0.62 16.81
CA LEU A 377 -18.35 -0.19 15.47
C LEU A 377 -19.84 0.20 15.51
N ILE A 378 -20.12 1.48 15.28
CA ILE A 378 -21.46 2.05 15.36
C ILE A 378 -22.16 2.07 14.01
N ASN A 379 -21.42 2.39 12.94
CA ASN A 379 -21.96 2.56 11.60
C ASN A 379 -20.89 2.28 10.56
N THR A 380 -21.33 1.86 9.38
CA THR A 380 -20.50 1.64 8.20
C THR A 380 -21.18 2.28 7.00
N ILE A 381 -20.45 3.10 6.26
CA ILE A 381 -20.87 3.64 4.97
C ILE A 381 -20.09 2.91 3.89
N LYS A 382 -20.80 2.31 2.94
CA LYS A 382 -20.19 1.77 1.72
C LYS A 382 -20.09 2.89 0.68
N CYS A 383 -18.91 3.04 0.10
CA CYS A 383 -18.60 3.98 -0.96
C CYS A 383 -18.32 3.23 -2.26
N GLY A 384 -18.52 3.89 -3.41
CA GLY A 384 -18.22 3.28 -4.72
C GLY A 384 -16.72 3.24 -5.06
N ASP A 385 -15.91 3.99 -4.32
CA ASP A 385 -14.47 4.15 -4.55
C ASP A 385 -13.76 4.42 -3.20
N VAL A 386 -12.44 4.27 -3.19
CA VAL A 386 -11.60 4.45 -2.01
C VAL A 386 -11.57 5.93 -1.62
N ILE A 387 -11.80 6.22 -0.34
CA ILE A 387 -11.81 7.59 0.19
C ILE A 387 -10.40 8.02 0.61
N THR A 388 -9.97 9.21 0.17
CA THR A 388 -8.66 9.81 0.50
C THR A 388 -8.77 11.03 1.42
N GLY A 389 -9.89 11.76 1.35
CA GLY A 389 -10.17 12.94 2.17
C GLY A 389 -11.53 12.81 2.84
N LEU A 390 -11.59 13.19 4.12
CA LEU A 390 -12.72 12.96 5.00
C LEU A 390 -12.83 14.13 5.98
N GLN A 391 -13.92 14.90 5.90
CA GLN A 391 -14.17 16.03 6.80
C GLN A 391 -15.64 16.07 7.23
N TYR A 392 -15.88 16.19 8.53
CA TYR A 392 -17.22 16.29 9.12
C TYR A 392 -17.42 17.65 9.82
N GLY A 393 -18.57 18.28 9.59
CA GLY A 393 -18.92 19.53 10.25
C GLY A 393 -20.06 20.27 9.57
N ARG A 394 -20.16 21.57 9.88
CA ARG A 394 -21.16 22.45 9.29
C ARG A 394 -20.74 22.85 7.88
N PHE A 395 -21.57 22.53 6.89
CA PHE A 395 -21.40 22.92 5.50
C PHE A 395 -22.70 23.53 4.96
N GLY A 396 -22.60 24.68 4.31
CA GLY A 396 -23.75 25.54 4.05
C GLY A 396 -24.43 25.94 5.35
N ARG A 397 -25.72 25.59 5.47
CA ARG A 397 -26.54 25.81 6.67
C ARG A 397 -26.79 24.54 7.49
N GLU A 398 -26.30 23.39 7.03
CA GLU A 398 -26.50 22.11 7.71
C GLU A 398 -25.29 21.78 8.59
N ASP A 399 -25.53 21.64 9.90
CA ASP A 399 -24.49 21.41 10.92
C ASP A 399 -23.81 20.04 10.83
N CYS A 400 -24.46 19.08 10.18
CA CYS A 400 -24.11 17.66 10.25
C CYS A 400 -23.83 17.07 8.87
N THR A 401 -22.85 17.65 8.18
CA THR A 401 -22.45 17.24 6.83
C THR A 401 -21.12 16.50 6.87
N LEU A 402 -21.03 15.38 6.15
CA LEU A 402 -19.82 14.64 5.87
C LEU A 402 -19.45 14.83 4.40
N VAL A 403 -18.26 15.39 4.16
CA VAL A 403 -17.70 15.53 2.83
C VAL A 403 -16.58 14.52 2.67
N LEU A 404 -16.61 13.79 1.54
CA LEU A 404 -15.66 12.76 1.19
C LEU A 404 -15.06 13.06 -0.18
N THR A 405 -13.76 12.83 -0.35
CA THR A 405 -13.11 12.82 -1.66
C THR A 405 -12.57 11.44 -1.97
N THR A 406 -12.74 10.99 -3.22
CA THR A 406 -12.28 9.66 -3.65
C THR A 406 -10.90 9.71 -4.27
N ARG A 407 -10.24 8.55 -4.35
CA ARG A 407 -8.93 8.39 -4.99
C ARG A 407 -8.95 8.80 -6.46
N HIS A 408 -10.05 8.55 -7.17
CA HIS A 408 -10.22 8.98 -8.57
C HIS A 408 -10.69 10.43 -8.73
N GLY A 409 -10.74 11.20 -7.65
CA GLY A 409 -11.05 12.62 -7.69
C GLY A 409 -12.54 12.99 -7.60
N GLY A 410 -13.40 12.04 -7.18
CA GLY A 410 -14.82 12.30 -6.98
C GLY A 410 -15.12 13.03 -5.66
N LEU A 411 -16.21 13.78 -5.61
CA LEU A 411 -16.74 14.48 -4.43
C LEU A 411 -18.06 13.83 -3.98
N LEU A 412 -18.14 13.39 -2.73
CA LEU A 412 -19.39 12.93 -2.12
C LEU A 412 -19.76 13.83 -0.94
N ILE A 413 -21.03 14.17 -0.84
CA ILE A 413 -21.59 14.94 0.26
C ILE A 413 -22.75 14.13 0.85
N LYS A 414 -22.62 13.77 2.13
CA LYS A 414 -23.64 13.06 2.90
C LYS A 414 -24.11 13.91 4.06
N ILE A 415 -25.41 14.01 4.28
CA ILE A 415 -26.01 14.76 5.40
C ILE A 415 -26.56 13.76 6.41
N LEU A 416 -26.23 13.95 7.69
CA LEU A 416 -26.77 13.09 8.75
C LEU A 416 -28.25 13.42 8.99
N LYS A 417 -29.12 12.42 8.99
CA LYS A 417 -30.55 12.61 9.30
C LYS A 417 -30.70 13.15 10.74
N ARG A 418 -31.57 14.13 10.96
CA ARG A 418 -31.85 14.67 12.31
C ARG A 418 -32.34 13.59 13.29
N SER A 419 -33.12 12.64 12.77
CA SER A 419 -33.62 11.46 13.50
C SER A 419 -32.57 10.37 13.74
N ALA A 420 -31.38 10.46 13.16
CA ALA A 420 -30.35 9.44 13.33
C ALA A 420 -29.89 9.37 14.80
N MET A 421 -30.01 8.20 15.40
CA MET A 421 -29.45 7.91 16.72
C MET A 421 -28.34 6.87 16.57
N PHE A 422 -27.22 7.11 17.26
CA PHE A 422 -26.10 6.19 17.35
C PHE A 422 -26.18 5.46 18.68
N GLU A 423 -26.27 4.13 18.65
CA GLU A 423 -26.30 3.31 19.85
C GLU A 423 -24.87 2.99 20.31
N ASP A 424 -24.65 2.93 21.63
CA ASP A 424 -23.35 2.67 22.25
C ASP A 424 -23.03 1.16 22.34
N LYS A 425 -23.45 0.38 21.35
CA LYS A 425 -23.26 -1.07 21.31
C LYS A 425 -22.70 -1.47 19.95
N ASP A 426 -21.81 -2.46 19.94
CA ASP A 426 -21.32 -3.08 18.70
C ASP A 426 -22.52 -3.56 17.86
N THR A 427 -22.49 -3.23 16.57
CA THR A 427 -23.38 -3.84 15.57
C THR A 427 -23.13 -5.35 15.46
N VAL A 428 -21.89 -5.78 15.72
CA VAL A 428 -21.48 -7.20 15.73
C VAL A 428 -21.63 -7.77 17.14
N ARG A 429 -22.82 -8.30 17.46
CA ARG A 429 -23.05 -9.01 18.72
C ARG A 429 -22.39 -10.39 18.70
N GLY A 430 -21.41 -10.57 19.59
CA GLY A 430 -21.04 -11.84 20.20
C GLY A 430 -20.15 -12.77 19.35
N PRO A 431 -19.73 -13.91 19.92
CA PRO A 431 -19.17 -15.01 19.12
C PRO A 431 -20.13 -15.34 17.98
N PRO A 432 -19.64 -15.90 16.85
CA PRO A 432 -20.51 -16.35 15.76
C PRO A 432 -21.71 -17.08 16.36
N PRO A 433 -22.96 -16.75 15.95
CA PRO A 433 -24.14 -17.41 16.49
C PRO A 433 -23.88 -18.91 16.48
N ALA A 434 -24.11 -19.57 17.63
CA ALA A 434 -23.76 -20.97 17.83
C ALA A 434 -24.11 -21.76 16.58
N GLN A 435 -23.09 -22.22 15.86
CA GLN A 435 -23.30 -22.93 14.61
C GLN A 435 -24.00 -24.24 14.98
N THR A 436 -25.33 -24.27 14.86
CA THR A 436 -26.12 -25.51 14.73
C THR A 436 -25.84 -26.20 13.40
N GLN A 437 -24.66 -25.99 12.83
CA GLN A 437 -24.18 -26.70 11.67
C GLN A 437 -23.66 -28.04 12.16
N LYS A 438 -24.54 -29.03 12.12
CA LYS A 438 -24.20 -30.42 12.39
C LYS A 438 -22.96 -30.76 11.57
N LEU A 439 -21.90 -31.22 12.25
CA LEU A 439 -20.68 -31.69 11.58
C LEU A 439 -21.08 -32.63 10.43
N ASN A 440 -20.57 -32.36 9.23
CA ASN A 440 -20.83 -33.18 8.06
C ASN A 440 -20.05 -34.49 8.16
N VAL A 441 -20.43 -35.33 9.13
CA VAL A 441 -19.87 -36.67 9.31
C VAL A 441 -20.55 -37.57 8.27
N PRO A 442 -19.80 -38.12 7.29
CA PRO A 442 -20.38 -39.01 6.30
C PRO A 442 -21.06 -40.20 7.00
N LYS A 443 -22.30 -40.50 6.61
CA LYS A 443 -23.03 -41.65 7.17
C LYS A 443 -22.39 -42.94 6.68
N LYS A 444 -22.06 -43.84 7.61
CA LYS A 444 -21.64 -45.21 7.27
C LYS A 444 -22.81 -45.95 6.63
N THR A 445 -22.63 -46.36 5.39
CA THR A 445 -23.64 -47.11 4.64
C THR A 445 -23.65 -48.57 5.09
N LYS A 446 -24.70 -49.30 4.69
CA LYS A 446 -24.79 -50.75 4.93
C LYS A 446 -23.55 -51.50 4.44
N VAL A 447 -23.00 -51.10 3.28
CA VAL A 447 -21.77 -51.69 2.71
C VAL A 447 -20.58 -51.60 3.67
N PHE A 448 -20.42 -50.48 4.38
CA PHE A 448 -19.35 -50.34 5.38
C PHE A 448 -19.53 -51.34 6.53
N VAL A 449 -20.77 -51.52 7.00
CA VAL A 449 -21.09 -52.46 8.09
C VAL A 449 -20.86 -53.90 7.63
N ASP A 450 -21.33 -54.25 6.44
CA ASP A 450 -21.16 -55.58 5.85
C ASP A 450 -19.67 -55.91 5.62
N GLN A 451 -18.85 -54.96 5.15
CA GLN A 451 -17.40 -55.11 5.03
C GLN A 451 -16.73 -55.32 6.39
N THR A 452 -17.17 -54.59 7.42
CA THR A 452 -16.63 -54.74 8.79
C THR A 452 -16.91 -56.13 9.35
N MET A 453 -18.11 -56.67 9.11
CA MET A 453 -18.45 -58.05 9.53
C MET A 453 -17.61 -59.09 8.78
N ARG A 454 -17.43 -58.93 7.46
CA ARG A 454 -16.55 -59.80 6.66
C ARG A 454 -15.10 -59.78 7.16
N GLU A 455 -14.58 -58.60 7.48
CA GLU A 455 -13.21 -58.44 7.99
C GLU A 455 -13.04 -59.07 9.37
N ARG A 456 -14.06 -58.96 10.24
CA ARG A 456 -14.06 -59.62 11.57
C ARG A 456 -13.99 -61.15 11.45
N GLU A 457 -14.74 -61.76 10.53
CA GLU A 457 -14.79 -63.22 10.37
C GLU A 457 -13.56 -63.78 9.65
N ASN A 458 -13.02 -63.05 8.65
CA ASN A 458 -11.98 -63.56 7.75
C ASN A 458 -10.64 -62.80 7.82
N GLY A 459 -10.42 -61.98 8.85
CA GLY A 459 -9.28 -61.06 8.93
C GLY A 459 -7.91 -61.73 8.80
N ILE A 460 -7.73 -62.94 9.35
CA ILE A 460 -6.46 -63.68 9.27
C ILE A 460 -6.11 -64.03 7.81
N ALA A 461 -7.08 -64.46 7.01
CA ALA A 461 -6.87 -64.80 5.60
C ALA A 461 -6.60 -63.54 4.76
N MET A 462 -7.35 -62.45 5.01
CA MET A 462 -7.14 -61.17 4.33
C MET A 462 -5.75 -60.60 4.63
N HIS A 463 -5.28 -60.68 5.88
CA HIS A 463 -3.94 -60.25 6.26
C HIS A 463 -2.85 -61.07 5.55
N ARG A 464 -2.96 -62.40 5.51
CA ARG A 464 -1.99 -63.27 4.84
C ARG A 464 -1.93 -63.00 3.34
N MET A 465 -3.08 -62.82 2.69
CA MET A 465 -3.15 -62.46 1.26
C MET A 465 -2.50 -61.11 1.00
N PHE A 466 -2.81 -60.10 1.83
CA PHE A 466 -2.21 -58.77 1.71
C PHE A 466 -0.68 -58.83 1.87
N GLN A 467 -0.15 -59.59 2.83
CA GLN A 467 1.31 -59.73 3.00
C GLN A 467 1.97 -60.41 1.80
N HIS A 468 1.35 -61.47 1.26
CA HIS A 468 1.82 -62.14 0.06
C HIS A 468 1.86 -61.17 -1.15
N ASP A 469 0.78 -60.43 -1.38
CA ASP A 469 0.70 -59.51 -2.51
C ASP A 469 1.61 -58.30 -2.33
N LEU A 470 1.74 -57.77 -1.11
CA LEU A 470 2.68 -56.71 -0.79
C LEU A 470 4.13 -57.15 -1.02
N TYR A 471 4.47 -58.39 -0.68
CA TYR A 471 5.79 -58.95 -0.95
C TYR A 471 6.07 -59.04 -2.46
N ARG A 472 5.09 -59.51 -3.24
CA ARG A 472 5.19 -59.57 -4.70
C ARG A 472 5.29 -58.17 -5.32
N LEU A 473 4.52 -57.21 -4.80
CA LEU A 473 4.60 -55.81 -5.21
C LEU A 473 5.99 -55.25 -4.95
N ARG A 474 6.54 -55.41 -3.74
CA ARG A 474 7.90 -54.98 -3.41
C ARG A 474 8.94 -55.57 -4.35
N LEU A 475 8.85 -56.88 -4.65
CA LEU A 475 9.76 -57.54 -5.59
C LEU A 475 9.64 -56.98 -7.01
N ASN A 476 8.42 -56.81 -7.52
CA ASN A 476 8.20 -56.27 -8.85
C ASN A 476 8.65 -54.81 -8.96
N THR A 477 8.36 -53.98 -7.94
CA THR A 477 8.83 -52.60 -7.86
C THR A 477 10.35 -52.54 -7.83
N ALA A 478 11.01 -53.39 -7.03
CA ALA A 478 12.48 -53.45 -6.97
C ALA A 478 13.08 -53.85 -8.32
N ARG A 479 12.54 -54.87 -9.00
CA ARG A 479 12.99 -55.28 -10.34
C ARG A 479 12.84 -54.16 -11.37
N SER A 480 11.68 -53.50 -11.39
CA SER A 480 11.43 -52.36 -12.29
C SER A 480 12.34 -51.18 -11.97
N PHE A 481 12.58 -50.91 -10.69
CA PHE A 481 13.45 -49.81 -10.25
C PHE A 481 14.91 -50.05 -10.63
N VAL A 482 15.44 -51.28 -10.43
CA VAL A 482 16.79 -51.66 -10.89
C VAL A 482 16.89 -51.50 -12.42
N LYS A 483 15.89 -51.99 -13.16
CA LYS A 483 15.83 -51.80 -14.62
C LYS A 483 15.84 -50.32 -15.03
N SER A 484 15.17 -49.44 -14.29
CA SER A 484 15.18 -47.99 -14.53
C SER A 484 16.52 -47.33 -14.17
N LEU A 485 17.22 -47.82 -13.13
CA LEU A 485 18.56 -47.36 -12.76
C LEU A 485 19.61 -47.79 -13.78
N ASP A 486 19.57 -49.05 -14.24
CA ASP A 486 20.49 -49.57 -15.26
C ASP A 486 20.36 -48.79 -16.58
N ASN A 487 19.12 -48.41 -16.93
CA ASN A 487 18.84 -47.61 -18.13
C ASN A 487 18.87 -46.08 -17.89
N ARG A 488 19.11 -45.64 -16.64
CA ARG A 488 19.16 -44.22 -16.19
C ARG A 488 17.99 -43.36 -16.68
N LEU A 489 16.78 -43.94 -16.65
CA LEU A 489 15.52 -43.34 -17.12
C LEU A 489 14.85 -42.42 -16.08
N THR A 490 15.55 -42.11 -14.99
CA THR A 490 15.02 -41.27 -13.92
C THR A 490 15.25 -39.80 -14.26
N PRO A 491 14.24 -38.92 -14.11
CA PRO A 491 14.37 -37.49 -14.41
C PRO A 491 15.31 -36.74 -13.45
N ILE A 492 15.76 -37.43 -12.39
CA ILE A 492 16.73 -36.96 -11.41
C ILE A 492 17.89 -37.97 -11.42
N SER A 493 19.11 -37.44 -11.43
CA SER A 493 20.33 -38.24 -11.35
C SER A 493 20.38 -39.01 -10.04
N SER A 494 20.72 -40.30 -10.12
CA SER A 494 20.98 -41.15 -8.95
C SER A 494 22.39 -40.96 -8.37
N ASN A 495 23.25 -40.17 -9.04
CA ASN A 495 24.59 -39.88 -8.55
C ASN A 495 24.54 -38.73 -7.51
N PRO A 496 24.85 -38.99 -6.22
CA PRO A 496 24.83 -37.95 -5.19
C PRO A 496 25.90 -36.86 -5.40
N ALA A 497 26.94 -37.13 -6.19
CA ALA A 497 27.96 -36.13 -6.53
C ALA A 497 27.49 -35.16 -7.63
N GLU A 498 26.52 -35.57 -8.46
CA GLU A 498 26.00 -34.79 -9.59
C GLU A 498 24.46 -34.91 -9.64
N PRO A 499 23.75 -34.31 -8.67
CA PRO A 499 22.29 -34.37 -8.62
C PRO A 499 21.71 -33.38 -9.64
N LEU A 500 21.58 -33.85 -10.88
CA LEU A 500 20.94 -33.11 -11.95
C LEU A 500 19.44 -33.44 -11.99
N LYS A 501 18.63 -32.47 -12.39
CA LYS A 501 17.23 -32.65 -12.74
C LYS A 501 17.07 -32.25 -14.20
N LEU A 502 16.50 -33.14 -14.99
CA LEU A 502 16.22 -32.90 -16.40
C LEU A 502 14.71 -32.96 -16.64
N SER A 503 14.24 -31.99 -17.41
CA SER A 503 12.88 -31.99 -17.96
C SER A 503 12.94 -31.51 -19.41
N ALA A 504 12.08 -32.04 -20.25
CA ALA A 504 12.04 -31.65 -21.65
C ALA A 504 10.61 -31.29 -22.05
N GLN A 505 10.49 -30.29 -22.91
CA GLN A 505 9.23 -29.76 -23.41
C GLN A 505 9.30 -29.65 -24.92
N ILE A 506 8.23 -30.04 -25.58
CA ILE A 506 8.07 -29.90 -27.03
C ILE A 506 7.01 -28.85 -27.29
N GLN A 507 7.32 -27.89 -28.15
CA GLN A 507 6.40 -26.85 -28.59
C GLN A 507 6.36 -26.81 -30.12
N GLY A 508 5.16 -26.87 -30.69
CA GLY A 508 4.95 -26.84 -32.14
C GLY A 508 3.85 -27.80 -32.55
N ILE A 509 3.28 -27.58 -33.73
CA ILE A 509 2.22 -28.41 -34.32
C ILE A 509 2.71 -29.19 -35.56
N GLY A 510 3.98 -29.04 -35.93
CA GLY A 510 4.60 -29.66 -37.11
C GLY A 510 4.63 -28.75 -38.35
N PRO A 511 5.49 -29.05 -39.34
CA PRO A 511 6.48 -30.14 -39.38
C PRO A 511 7.71 -29.88 -38.51
N THR A 512 7.92 -28.64 -38.05
CA THR A 512 9.03 -28.28 -37.15
C THR A 512 8.53 -28.13 -35.71
N PHE A 513 9.21 -28.80 -34.78
CA PHE A 513 8.99 -28.70 -33.35
C PHE A 513 10.20 -28.06 -32.67
N LYS A 514 9.94 -27.20 -31.70
CA LYS A 514 10.95 -26.67 -30.79
C LYS A 514 11.05 -27.60 -29.57
N LEU A 515 12.20 -28.24 -29.42
CA LEU A 515 12.52 -29.07 -28.26
C LEU A 515 13.36 -28.25 -27.28
N THR A 516 12.79 -27.98 -26.11
CA THR A 516 13.46 -27.29 -25.01
C THR A 516 13.82 -28.28 -23.90
N VAL A 517 15.11 -28.44 -23.64
CA VAL A 517 15.65 -29.26 -22.55
C VAL A 517 16.04 -28.35 -21.40
N ASN A 518 15.36 -28.50 -20.27
CA ASN A 518 15.61 -27.78 -19.03
C ASN A 518 16.45 -28.65 -18.10
N LEU A 519 17.64 -28.15 -17.76
CA LEU A 519 18.60 -28.81 -16.89
C LEU A 519 18.86 -27.94 -15.67
N GLN A 520 18.68 -28.52 -14.49
CA GLN A 520 18.89 -27.86 -13.21
C GLN A 520 19.84 -28.66 -12.35
N ASN A 521 20.86 -27.99 -11.81
CA ASN A 521 21.72 -28.55 -10.78
C ASN A 521 21.01 -28.41 -9.43
N THR A 522 20.68 -29.55 -8.80
CA THR A 522 19.98 -29.60 -7.51
C THR A 522 20.94 -29.79 -6.33
N SER A 523 22.25 -29.64 -6.56
CA SER A 523 23.24 -29.63 -5.48
C SER A 523 23.10 -28.37 -4.62
N ILE A 524 23.73 -28.37 -3.45
CA ILE A 524 23.72 -27.20 -2.56
C ILE A 524 24.82 -26.21 -3.00
N ASN A 525 26.06 -26.67 -3.15
CA ASN A 525 27.23 -25.82 -3.39
C ASN A 525 28.19 -26.32 -4.49
N ASN A 526 27.87 -27.42 -5.17
CA ASN A 526 28.80 -28.04 -6.13
C ASN A 526 28.35 -27.76 -7.57
N PRO A 527 29.04 -26.90 -8.32
CA PRO A 527 28.71 -26.67 -9.73
C PRO A 527 28.97 -27.91 -10.57
N SER A 528 28.13 -28.14 -11.58
CA SER A 528 28.35 -29.22 -12.56
C SER A 528 29.01 -28.63 -13.81
N MET A 529 30.10 -29.26 -14.24
CA MET A 529 30.97 -28.80 -15.34
C MET A 529 31.13 -29.92 -16.37
N GLN A 530 31.52 -29.57 -17.60
CA GLN A 530 31.88 -30.54 -18.66
C GLN A 530 30.73 -31.51 -19.00
N LEU A 531 29.53 -30.95 -19.14
CA LEU A 531 28.33 -31.70 -19.49
C LEU A 531 28.00 -31.50 -20.97
N LEU A 532 27.44 -32.54 -21.58
CA LEU A 532 27.02 -32.56 -22.98
C LEU A 532 25.59 -33.10 -23.06
N ILE A 533 24.75 -32.48 -23.88
CA ILE A 533 23.43 -33.01 -24.23
C ILE A 533 23.51 -33.60 -25.63
N THR A 534 23.12 -34.87 -25.77
CA THR A 534 23.04 -35.57 -27.05
C THR A 534 21.67 -36.23 -27.24
N PHE A 535 21.31 -36.50 -28.49
CA PHE A 535 20.00 -37.01 -28.86
C PHE A 535 20.14 -38.33 -29.61
N LEU A 536 19.27 -39.31 -29.31
CA LEU A 536 19.10 -40.53 -30.10
C LEU A 536 17.67 -40.57 -30.62
N TYR A 537 17.55 -40.64 -31.95
CA TYR A 537 16.31 -40.59 -32.70
C TYR A 537 16.46 -41.40 -34.00
N ASP A 538 15.34 -41.73 -34.65
CA ASP A 538 15.36 -42.32 -36.00
C ASP A 538 15.59 -41.23 -37.05
N GLU A 539 16.76 -41.24 -37.69
CA GLU A 539 17.16 -40.29 -38.74
C GLU A 539 16.25 -40.32 -39.97
N LYS A 540 15.45 -41.39 -40.15
CA LYS A 540 14.46 -41.46 -41.23
C LYS A 540 13.20 -40.65 -40.92
N LEU A 541 12.91 -40.39 -39.64
CA LEU A 541 11.70 -39.72 -39.18
C LEU A 541 11.96 -38.29 -38.72
N TYR A 542 13.11 -38.02 -38.11
CA TYR A 542 13.43 -36.72 -37.53
C TYR A 542 14.81 -36.21 -38.00
N SER A 543 14.91 -34.90 -38.20
CA SER A 543 16.17 -34.17 -38.40
C SER A 543 16.34 -33.12 -37.30
N LEU A 544 17.47 -33.13 -36.61
CA LEU A 544 17.77 -32.17 -35.54
C LEU A 544 18.81 -31.16 -36.01
N GLN A 545 18.54 -29.87 -35.81
CA GLN A 545 19.50 -28.82 -36.14
C GLN A 545 20.77 -28.88 -35.29
N LYS A 546 20.63 -29.22 -33.99
CA LYS A 546 21.75 -29.47 -33.08
C LYS A 546 21.62 -30.87 -32.50
N THR A 547 22.51 -31.76 -32.92
CA THR A 547 22.58 -33.16 -32.44
C THR A 547 23.41 -33.29 -31.17
N MET A 548 24.26 -32.30 -30.88
CA MET A 548 25.06 -32.17 -29.66
C MET A 548 25.03 -30.71 -29.17
N ILE A 549 24.84 -30.52 -27.86
CA ILE A 549 24.85 -29.20 -27.21
C ILE A 549 25.81 -29.24 -26.03
N GLU A 550 26.81 -28.37 -26.03
CA GLU A 550 27.70 -28.16 -24.89
C GLU A 550 26.97 -27.41 -23.78
N VAL A 551 27.02 -27.95 -22.57
CA VAL A 551 26.36 -27.36 -21.40
C VAL A 551 27.38 -26.51 -20.63
N PRO A 552 27.12 -25.21 -20.44
CA PRO A 552 27.97 -24.35 -19.62
C PRO A 552 27.93 -24.79 -18.15
N MET A 553 28.79 -24.21 -17.32
CA MET A 553 28.78 -24.45 -15.86
C MET A 553 27.37 -24.27 -15.28
N LEU A 554 26.81 -25.34 -14.72
CA LEU A 554 25.51 -25.29 -14.07
C LEU A 554 25.68 -24.88 -12.61
N VAL A 555 25.33 -23.62 -12.33
CA VAL A 555 25.29 -23.10 -10.96
C VAL A 555 24.16 -23.80 -10.18
N PRO A 556 24.41 -24.23 -8.93
CA PRO A 556 23.39 -24.81 -8.07
C PRO A 556 22.12 -23.96 -7.98
N GLY A 557 20.95 -24.59 -8.14
CA GLY A 557 19.63 -23.96 -7.99
C GLY A 557 19.07 -23.28 -9.24
N LEU A 558 19.90 -22.92 -10.23
CA LEU A 558 19.44 -22.29 -11.47
C LEU A 558 18.97 -23.32 -12.51
N ASN A 559 17.91 -22.96 -13.24
CA ASN A 559 17.39 -23.75 -14.35
C ASN A 559 17.90 -23.20 -15.68
N TYR A 560 18.57 -24.03 -16.45
CA TYR A 560 19.13 -23.67 -17.76
C TYR A 560 18.33 -24.34 -18.86
N SER A 561 17.91 -23.56 -19.85
CA SER A 561 17.12 -24.03 -20.99
C SER A 561 17.97 -24.12 -22.23
N PHE A 562 18.03 -25.30 -22.84
CA PHE A 562 18.72 -25.57 -24.10
C PHE A 562 17.70 -25.89 -25.18
N GLU A 563 17.81 -25.25 -26.33
CA GLU A 563 16.81 -25.35 -27.39
C GLU A 563 17.42 -25.92 -28.67
N THR A 564 16.71 -26.86 -29.28
CA THR A 564 17.00 -27.39 -30.62
C THR A 564 15.71 -27.51 -31.42
N LEU A 565 15.78 -27.33 -32.73
CA LEU A 565 14.65 -27.53 -33.63
C LEU A 565 14.71 -28.96 -34.18
N VAL A 566 13.58 -29.66 -34.09
CA VAL A 566 13.34 -31.01 -34.58
C VAL A 566 12.38 -30.90 -35.76
N GLU A 567 12.82 -31.29 -36.95
CA GLU A 567 12.02 -31.34 -38.16
C GLU A 567 11.53 -32.78 -38.41
N CYS A 568 10.22 -32.95 -38.60
CA CYS A 568 9.61 -34.22 -38.94
C CYS A 568 9.70 -34.42 -40.47
N LEU A 569 10.41 -35.46 -40.90
CA LEU A 569 10.65 -35.78 -42.31
C LEU A 569 9.53 -36.66 -42.91
N SER A 570 8.59 -37.13 -42.10
CA SER A 570 7.53 -38.04 -42.51
C SER A 570 6.18 -37.34 -42.67
N ASP A 571 5.59 -37.42 -43.87
CA ASP A 571 4.23 -36.95 -44.16
C ASP A 571 3.13 -37.96 -43.74
N LYS A 572 3.51 -39.10 -43.17
CA LYS A 572 2.61 -40.24 -42.88
C LYS A 572 1.98 -40.20 -41.48
N GLY A 573 2.16 -39.10 -40.73
CA GLY A 573 1.63 -38.97 -39.37
C GLY A 573 2.19 -39.98 -38.36
N ILE A 574 3.42 -40.44 -38.58
CA ILE A 574 4.10 -41.41 -37.70
C ILE A 574 4.83 -40.64 -36.59
N SER A 575 4.66 -41.08 -35.34
CA SER A 575 5.42 -40.56 -34.19
C SER A 575 6.33 -41.64 -33.63
N ASP A 576 7.53 -41.25 -33.22
CA ASP A 576 8.48 -42.07 -32.49
C ASP A 576 9.09 -41.28 -31.32
N VAL A 577 9.96 -41.94 -30.56
CA VAL A 577 10.52 -41.43 -29.33
C VAL A 577 11.92 -40.87 -29.58
N ILE A 578 12.18 -39.66 -29.10
CA ILE A 578 13.53 -39.09 -29.03
C ILE A 578 14.06 -39.27 -27.62
N LYS A 579 15.25 -39.88 -27.48
CA LYS A 579 15.95 -39.97 -26.20
C LYS A 579 16.97 -38.85 -26.08
N VAL A 580 16.95 -38.15 -24.96
CA VAL A 580 17.90 -37.09 -24.61
C VAL A 580 18.83 -37.62 -23.54
N PHE A 581 20.13 -37.58 -23.80
CA PHE A 581 21.17 -38.00 -22.88
C PHE A 581 21.94 -36.79 -22.36
N VAL A 582 22.14 -36.72 -21.05
CA VAL A 582 23.12 -35.81 -20.44
C VAL A 582 24.34 -36.63 -20.07
N LEU A 583 25.47 -36.34 -20.69
CA LEU A 583 26.74 -37.05 -20.52
C LEU A 583 27.78 -36.13 -19.89
N ARG A 584 28.76 -36.73 -19.22
CA ARG A 584 30.00 -36.03 -18.86
C ARG A 584 31.04 -36.27 -19.94
N GLU A 585 31.80 -35.24 -20.26
CA GLU A 585 32.90 -35.35 -21.21
C GLU A 585 33.87 -36.48 -20.78
N GLY A 586 34.23 -37.36 -21.72
CA GLY A 586 35.08 -38.53 -21.46
C GLY A 586 34.38 -39.75 -20.84
N GLN A 587 33.09 -39.69 -20.54
CA GLN A 587 32.30 -40.83 -20.04
C GLN A 587 31.23 -41.27 -21.04
N SER A 588 31.16 -42.57 -21.33
CA SER A 588 30.17 -43.13 -22.26
C SER A 588 28.83 -43.48 -21.63
N ILE A 589 28.67 -43.28 -20.31
CA ILE A 589 27.46 -43.66 -19.56
C ILE A 589 26.67 -42.39 -19.19
N PRO A 590 25.43 -42.20 -19.69
CA PRO A 590 24.67 -40.94 -19.55
C PRO A 590 24.24 -40.70 -18.11
N ILE A 591 24.51 -39.55 -17.50
CA ILE A 591 24.09 -39.26 -16.10
C ILE A 591 22.57 -39.34 -15.95
N ILE A 592 21.83 -38.76 -16.90
CA ILE A 592 20.36 -38.81 -16.97
C ILE A 592 19.93 -39.04 -18.41
N THR A 593 18.87 -39.82 -18.58
CA THR A 593 18.17 -40.00 -19.85
C THR A 593 16.72 -39.55 -19.73
N ALA A 594 16.28 -38.63 -20.59
CA ALA A 594 14.85 -38.42 -20.84
C ALA A 594 14.41 -39.13 -22.10
N VAL A 595 13.19 -39.64 -22.05
CA VAL A 595 12.54 -40.33 -23.16
C VAL A 595 11.31 -39.50 -23.52
N ILE A 596 11.32 -38.92 -24.71
CA ILE A 596 10.30 -37.97 -25.13
C ILE A 596 9.53 -38.57 -26.29
N SER A 597 8.24 -38.82 -26.08
CA SER A 597 7.33 -39.20 -27.16
C SER A 597 7.00 -37.96 -27.98
N MET A 598 7.42 -37.94 -29.26
CA MET A 598 7.13 -36.82 -30.14
C MET A 598 5.63 -36.79 -30.48
N PRO A 599 5.00 -35.60 -30.50
CA PRO A 599 3.65 -35.47 -31.01
C PRO A 599 3.61 -35.79 -32.52
N VAL A 600 2.44 -36.20 -33.00
CA VAL A 600 2.22 -36.41 -34.44
C VAL A 600 2.25 -35.05 -35.14
N SER A 601 2.99 -34.96 -36.24
CA SER A 601 3.01 -33.75 -37.08
C SER A 601 1.69 -33.58 -37.81
N GLU A 602 1.09 -32.39 -37.73
CA GLU A 602 0.01 -32.01 -38.64
C GLU A 602 0.61 -31.84 -40.03
N THR A 603 0.03 -32.53 -41.02
CA THR A 603 0.49 -32.45 -42.42
C THR A 603 0.24 -31.05 -42.97
N MET A 604 1.17 -30.53 -43.78
CA MET A 604 0.89 -29.33 -44.58
C MET A 604 -0.32 -29.60 -45.48
N VAL A 605 -1.46 -28.98 -45.19
CA VAL A 605 -2.52 -28.81 -46.18
C VAL A 605 -1.98 -27.81 -47.18
N VAL A 606 -1.38 -28.31 -48.26
CA VAL A 606 -1.10 -27.48 -49.44
C VAL A 606 -2.46 -27.09 -50.02
N VAL A 607 -2.81 -25.80 -49.92
CA VAL A 607 -3.93 -25.21 -50.66
C VAL A 607 -3.48 -24.94 -52.08
#